data_AF-A0A0F9FAP1-F1
#
_entry.id   AF-A0A0F9FAP1-F1
#
_cell.length_a   1.000
_cell.length_b   1.000
_cell.length_c   1.000
_cell.angle_alpha   90.00
_cell.angle_beta   90.00
_cell.angle_gamma   90.00
#
_symmetry.space_group_name_H-M   'P 1'
#
loop_
_entity.id
_entity.type
_entity.pdbx_description
1 polymer ?
#
loop_
_entity_poly.entity_id
_entity_poly.type
_entity_poly.pdbx_seq_one_letter_code
_entity_poly.pdbx_strand_id
1 'polypeptide(L)'
;MKWYVMTRRLARGVSVVVTGGAGVPYELPHLMRHSPDGFEWGYGGSGPSDLARSIVGDLLKQADPSPADYQRVKTELVATLPEKGGTITEDQVLDVLFDRLGEL
;
A
#
# COMPACT_ATOMS: atom_id res chain seq x y z
N MET A 1 10.46 11.21 1.58
CA MET A 1 9.37 10.60 2.34
C MET A 1 8.07 10.64 1.54
N LYS A 2 7.64 9.48 1.05
CA LYS A 2 6.33 9.25 0.43
C LYS A 2 5.27 8.90 1.49
N TRP A 3 4.03 9.25 1.18
CA TRP A 3 2.83 9.00 1.98
C TRP A 3 1.76 8.44 1.04
N TYR A 4 1.33 7.21 1.28
CA TYR A 4 0.26 6.54 0.54
C TYR A 4 -1.07 6.85 1.25
N VAL A 5 -1.88 7.71 0.63
CA VAL A 5 -3.12 8.21 1.21
C VAL A 5 -4.31 7.46 0.63
N MET A 6 -4.91 6.58 1.42
CA MET A 6 -6.05 5.74 1.07
C MET A 6 -7.35 6.50 1.30
N THR A 7 -8.12 6.73 0.24
CA THR A 7 -9.46 7.31 0.36
C THR A 7 -10.52 6.42 -0.28
N ARG A 8 -11.57 6.12 0.49
CA ARG A 8 -12.79 5.46 0.01
C ARG A 8 -13.88 6.52 -0.14
N ARG A 9 -14.51 6.58 -1.31
CA ARG A 9 -15.66 7.43 -1.57
C ARG A 9 -16.80 6.58 -2.10
N LEU A 10 -17.97 6.65 -1.46
CA LEU A 10 -19.15 5.82 -1.81
C LEU A 10 -19.47 5.80 -3.31
N ALA A 11 -19.30 6.92 -4.02
CA ALA A 11 -19.60 7.04 -5.45
C ALA A 11 -18.41 6.79 -6.40
N ARG A 12 -17.16 6.71 -5.90
CA ARG A 12 -15.95 6.63 -6.74
C ARG A 12 -15.04 5.44 -6.41
N GLY A 13 -15.45 4.60 -5.45
CA GLY A 13 -14.68 3.46 -5.01
C GLY A 13 -13.44 3.89 -4.21
N VAL A 14 -12.39 3.08 -4.33
CA VAL A 14 -11.12 3.23 -3.65
C VAL A 14 -10.11 3.97 -4.53
N SER A 15 -9.38 4.92 -3.95
CA SER A 15 -8.23 5.60 -4.58
C SER A 15 -7.07 5.69 -3.60
N VAL A 16 -5.84 5.67 -4.13
CA VAL A 16 -4.62 5.77 -3.34
C VAL A 16 -3.71 6.80 -3.99
N VAL A 17 -3.56 7.96 -3.33
CA VAL A 17 -2.72 9.04 -3.81
C VAL A 17 -1.40 8.99 -3.08
N VAL A 18 -0.30 8.93 -3.83
CA VAL A 18 1.05 9.10 -3.29
C VAL A 18 1.34 10.59 -3.18
N THR A 19 1.62 11.05 -1.97
CA THR A 19 2.03 12.43 -1.68
C THR A 19 3.43 12.46 -1.06
N GLY A 20 4.10 13.62 -1.12
CA GLY A 20 5.47 13.76 -0.64
C GLY A 20 6.53 13.17 -1.58
N GLY A 21 7.80 13.29 -1.18
CA GLY A 21 8.95 13.09 -2.08
C GLY A 21 9.31 14.35 -2.88
N ALA A 22 10.20 14.21 -3.87
CA ALA A 22 10.64 15.34 -4.72
C ALA A 22 9.68 15.66 -5.88
N GLY A 23 8.53 14.99 -5.95
CA GLY A 23 7.61 15.05 -7.09
C GLY A 23 6.23 15.62 -6.74
N VAL A 24 5.43 15.85 -7.77
CA VAL A 24 4.00 16.17 -7.65
C VAL A 24 3.21 14.94 -7.18
N PRO A 25 2.10 15.10 -6.44
CA PRO A 25 1.24 13.98 -6.09
C PRO A 25 0.73 13.20 -7.31
N TYR A 26 0.60 11.88 -7.19
CA TYR A 26 0.14 11.00 -8.25
C TYR A 26 -0.72 9.85 -7.72
N GLU A 27 -1.58 9.29 -8.57
CA GLU A 27 -2.33 8.06 -8.26
C GLU A 27 -1.37 6.86 -8.29
N LEU A 28 -1.41 6.02 -7.25
CA LEU A 28 -0.59 4.83 -7.15
C LEU A 28 -0.91 3.89 -8.34
N PRO A 29 0.07 3.57 -9.19
CA PRO A 29 -0.15 2.64 -10.30
C PRO A 29 -0.49 1.24 -9.78
N HIS A 30 -1.53 0.62 -10.32
CA HIS A 30 -1.90 -0.76 -9.98
C HIS A 30 -0.96 -1.75 -10.67
N LEU A 31 -0.02 -2.31 -9.92
CA LEU A 31 0.90 -3.34 -10.41
C LEU A 31 0.19 -4.69 -10.46
N MET A 32 -0.09 -5.15 -11.68
CA MET A 32 -0.83 -6.40 -11.99
C MET A 32 -2.16 -6.53 -11.23
N ARG A 33 -3.27 -6.30 -11.93
CA ARG A 33 -4.61 -6.43 -11.37
C ARG A 33 -4.99 -7.90 -11.20
N HIS A 34 -4.96 -8.40 -9.97
CA HIS A 34 -5.49 -9.72 -9.60
C HIS A 34 -6.91 -9.63 -9.03
N SER A 35 -7.26 -8.48 -8.44
CA SER A 35 -8.60 -8.21 -7.92
C SER A 35 -9.53 -7.60 -8.99
N PRO A 36 -10.71 -8.19 -9.24
CA PRO A 36 -11.75 -7.56 -10.06
C PRO A 36 -12.16 -6.18 -9.52
N ASP A 37 -12.14 -6.00 -8.20
CA ASP A 37 -12.58 -4.76 -7.54
C ASP A 37 -11.44 -3.74 -7.36
N GLY A 38 -10.19 -4.12 -7.66
CA GLY A 38 -9.03 -3.25 -7.53
C GLY A 38 -8.43 -3.25 -6.13
N PHE A 39 -7.87 -2.10 -5.73
CA PHE A 39 -7.30 -1.88 -4.40
C PHE A 39 -8.36 -1.92 -3.31
N GLU A 40 -8.02 -2.56 -2.20
CA GLU A 40 -8.84 -2.62 -0.99
C GLU A 40 -7.92 -2.67 0.25
N TRP A 41 -8.47 -2.52 1.46
CA TRP A 41 -7.72 -2.58 2.73
C TRP A 41 -8.64 -2.95 3.90
N GLY A 42 -8.06 -3.19 5.07
CA GLY A 42 -8.78 -3.49 6.31
C GLY A 42 -9.18 -4.96 6.48
N TYR A 43 -8.69 -5.85 5.60
CA TYR A 43 -8.89 -7.30 5.69
C TYR A 43 -7.80 -8.08 4.96
N GLY A 44 -7.77 -9.42 5.10
CA GLY A 44 -6.75 -10.31 4.54
C GLY A 44 -7.06 -10.89 3.16
N GLY A 45 -7.46 -10.08 2.17
CA GLY A 45 -7.90 -10.56 0.85
C GLY A 45 -6.98 -10.28 -0.35
N SER A 46 -7.49 -10.48 -1.56
CA SER A 46 -6.80 -10.21 -2.83
C SER A 46 -6.63 -8.72 -3.11
N GLY A 47 -7.67 -7.90 -2.92
CA GLY A 47 -7.55 -6.44 -3.09
C GLY A 47 -6.51 -5.78 -2.16
N PRO A 48 -6.44 -6.14 -0.86
CA PRO A 48 -5.34 -5.78 0.02
C PRO A 48 -3.96 -6.27 -0.44
N SER A 49 -3.89 -7.44 -1.08
CA SER A 49 -2.64 -7.95 -1.66
C SER A 49 -2.19 -7.12 -2.86
N ASP A 50 -3.11 -6.73 -3.73
CA ASP A 50 -2.86 -5.86 -4.89
C ASP A 50 -2.38 -4.47 -4.47
N LEU A 51 -2.99 -3.90 -3.43
CA LEU A 51 -2.56 -2.63 -2.87
C LEU A 51 -1.15 -2.74 -2.26
N ALA A 52 -0.90 -3.75 -1.43
CA ALA A 52 0.43 -3.94 -0.83
C ALA A 52 1.52 -4.13 -1.89
N ARG A 53 1.24 -4.92 -2.94
CA ARG A 53 2.15 -5.11 -4.07
C ARG A 53 2.48 -3.80 -4.76
N SER A 54 1.47 -2.97 -5.01
CA SER A 54 1.65 -1.69 -5.69
C SER A 54 2.43 -0.69 -4.83
N ILE A 55 2.19 -0.65 -3.51
CA ILE A 55 2.97 0.16 -2.56
C ILE A 55 4.44 -0.26 -2.57
N VAL A 56 4.74 -1.56 -2.43
CA VAL A 56 6.13 -2.05 -2.39
C VAL A 56 6.84 -1.78 -3.72
N GLY A 57 6.16 -2.02 -4.85
CA GLY A 57 6.76 -1.77 -6.17
C GLY A 57 7.00 -0.29 -6.45
N ASP A 58 6.09 0.61 -6.04
CA ASP A 58 6.29 2.05 -6.13
C ASP A 58 7.45 2.54 -5.24
N LEU A 59 7.56 2.00 -4.02
CA LEU A 59 8.62 2.35 -3.09
C LEU A 59 10.00 1.90 -3.59
N LEU A 60 10.13 0.62 -3.94
CA LEU A 60 11.40 0.01 -4.35
C LEU A 60 11.71 0.23 -5.84
N LYS A 61 10.82 0.89 -6.59
CA LYS A 61 10.87 1.08 -8.05
C LYS A 61 10.98 -0.25 -8.79
N GLN A 62 10.19 -1.24 -8.37
CA GLN A 62 10.15 -2.59 -8.92
C GLN A 62 8.81 -2.85 -9.61
N ALA A 63 8.86 -3.33 -10.85
CA ALA A 63 7.65 -3.74 -11.58
C ALA A 63 7.06 -5.05 -11.03
N ASP A 64 7.88 -5.89 -10.41
CA ASP A 64 7.49 -7.16 -9.83
C ASP A 64 8.18 -7.39 -8.47
N PRO A 65 7.66 -6.80 -7.38
CA PRO A 65 8.24 -6.96 -6.05
C PRO A 65 7.99 -8.37 -5.50
N SER A 66 8.88 -8.81 -4.60
CA SER A 66 8.83 -10.13 -3.97
C SER A 66 7.48 -10.42 -3.30
N PRO A 67 6.87 -11.60 -3.55
CA PRO A 67 5.69 -12.06 -2.83
C PRO A 67 5.83 -12.06 -1.32
N ALA A 68 6.99 -12.40 -0.78
CA ALA A 68 7.19 -12.37 0.66
C ALA A 68 7.06 -10.93 1.21
N ASP A 69 7.66 -9.97 0.51
CA ASP A 69 7.73 -8.57 0.94
C ASP A 69 6.35 -7.92 0.97
N TYR A 70 5.60 -8.02 -0.13
CA TYR A 70 4.27 -7.39 -0.16
C TYR A 70 3.23 -8.16 0.66
N GLN A 71 3.39 -9.46 0.91
CA GLN A 71 2.51 -10.20 1.82
C GLN A 71 2.76 -9.81 3.30
N ARG A 72 4.00 -9.49 3.68
CA ARG A 72 4.32 -8.92 5.00
C ARG A 72 3.69 -7.53 5.17
N VAL A 73 3.94 -6.63 4.22
CA VAL A 73 3.33 -5.27 4.20
C VAL A 73 1.80 -5.33 4.21
N LYS A 74 1.22 -6.29 3.49
CA LYS A 74 -0.23 -6.53 3.53
C LYS A 74 -0.70 -6.82 4.95
N THR A 75 -0.07 -7.79 5.61
CA THR A 75 -0.50 -8.29 6.92
C THR A 75 -0.38 -7.21 8.00
N GLU A 76 0.75 -6.50 8.03
CA GLU A 76 1.05 -5.53 9.10
C GLU A 76 0.33 -4.19 8.91
N LEU A 77 0.22 -3.69 7.67
CA LEU A 77 -0.23 -2.33 7.42
C LEU A 77 -1.56 -2.26 6.66
N VAL A 78 -1.66 -2.97 5.53
CA VAL A 78 -2.83 -2.81 4.63
C VAL A 78 -4.08 -3.48 5.21
N ALA A 79 -3.93 -4.66 5.80
CA ALA A 79 -5.04 -5.41 6.40
C ALA A 79 -5.51 -4.81 7.73
N THR A 80 -4.67 -4.01 8.40
CA THR A 80 -4.98 -3.37 9.70
C THR A 80 -5.50 -1.95 9.54
N LEU A 81 -5.40 -1.37 8.33
CA LEU A 81 -5.87 -0.02 8.06
C LEU A 81 -7.39 0.11 8.32
N PRO A 82 -7.85 1.18 9.00
CA PRO A 82 -9.28 1.41 9.18
C PRO A 82 -10.06 1.42 7.87
N GLU A 83 -11.29 0.88 7.87
CA GLU A 83 -12.15 0.81 6.67
C GLU A 83 -12.34 2.19 6.01
N LYS A 84 -12.46 3.24 6.83
CA LYS A 84 -12.57 4.66 6.41
C LYS A 84 -11.36 5.18 5.64
N GLY A 85 -10.27 4.42 5.55
CA GLY A 85 -9.01 4.82 4.96
C GLY A 85 -8.04 5.39 6.00
N GLY A 86 -6.93 5.92 5.50
CA GLY A 86 -5.83 6.40 6.32
C GLY A 86 -4.57 6.61 5.49
N THR A 87 -3.43 6.66 6.17
CA THR A 87 -2.13 6.85 5.54
C THR A 87 -1.20 5.73 5.94
N ILE A 88 -0.47 5.18 4.95
CA ILE A 88 0.76 4.41 5.17
C ILE A 88 1.93 5.28 4.73
N THR A 89 2.96 5.38 5.57
CA THR A 89 4.18 6.15 5.26
C THR A 89 5.27 5.26 4.69
N GLU A 90 6.19 5.85 3.94
CA GLU A 90 7.41 5.19 3.47
C GLU A 90 8.17 4.51 4.62
N ASP A 91 8.36 5.19 5.76
CA ASP A 91 9.03 4.63 6.93
C ASP A 91 8.34 3.38 7.45
N GLN A 92 7.01 3.39 7.61
CA GLN A 92 6.28 2.19 8.05
C GLN A 92 6.49 1.00 7.11
N VAL A 93 6.51 1.24 5.79
CA VAL A 93 6.76 0.18 4.82
C VAL A 93 8.20 -0.33 4.96
N LEU A 94 9.18 0.57 5.07
CA LEU A 94 10.59 0.20 5.27
C LEU A 94 10.81 -0.56 6.57
N ASP A 95 10.11 -0.19 7.64
CA ASP A 95 10.21 -0.84 8.93
C ASP A 95 9.68 -2.28 8.88
N VAL A 96 8.60 -2.54 8.13
CA VAL A 96 8.10 -3.89 7.88
C VAL A 96 9.00 -4.69 6.95
N LEU A 97 9.58 -4.06 5.93
CA LEU A 97 10.45 -4.75 4.97
C LEU A 97 11.80 -5.16 5.57
N PHE A 98 12.30 -4.36 6.52
CA PHE A 98 13.62 -4.55 7.13
C PHE A 98 13.56 -4.94 8.60
N ASP A 99 12.37 -5.36 9.08
CA ASP A 99 12.12 -5.83 10.44
C ASP A 99 12.61 -4.86 11.54
N ARG A 100 12.47 -3.54 11.30
CA ARG A 100 12.93 -2.48 12.23
C ARG A 100 11.95 -2.17 13.37
N LEU A 101 10.78 -2.83 13.38
CA LEU A 101 9.76 -2.68 14.43
C LEU A 101 10.07 -3.43 15.73
N GLY A 102 11.18 -4.20 15.78
CA GLY A 102 11.55 -5.05 16.92
C GLY A 102 12.51 -4.44 17.95
N GLU A 103 12.89 -3.16 17.83
CA GLU A 103 13.85 -2.50 18.74
C GLU A 103 13.29 -1.25 19.45
N LEU A 104 12.02 -1.27 19.86
CA LEU A 104 11.43 -0.27 20.76
C LEU A 104 10.88 -0.89 22.05
#